data_AF-A0A258M791-F1
#
_entry.id   AF-A0A258M791-F1
#
_cell.length_a   1.000
_cell.length_b   1.000
_cell.length_c   1.000
_cell.angle_alpha   90.00
_cell.angle_beta   90.00
_cell.angle_gamma   90.00
#
_symmetry.space_group_name_H-M   'P 1'
#
loop_
_entity.id
_entity.type
_entity.pdbx_description
1 polymer ?
#
loop_
_entity_poly.entity_id
_entity_poly.type
_entity_poly.pdbx_seq_one_letter_code
_entity_poly.pdbx_strand_id
1 'polypeptide(L)'
;MVKGIGHYGNCFGVPTVGGEVYFEDCYHTNPLVNAMSVGIMQANKMVSATAKGTGNPVIYVGSATGKDGIGGASFASADITHDSVQELPAVQVGDPFQEKKLLEACLEVLETGAVVGMQDMGAAGIICSTAEMSAKGEVGMHIDLEKVPTRQQNMKAWELLLSESQERMLMVVEKGREAEVVAVFEKWDLSASTIGHVTDDGLLNFYMNGTLEASIPAYELVLGGGAPQYTREYTEPKYFEKINAFDATALADIQDLKATAEALITLPNIASKRWVYTQYDSMVGAANTSTNSPSDASVVLAKGTGKALAITVDCNSKYVFANPYIGGMIAVAEAARNIVCSGGEPIGVTNCLNFGNPYDPEVYFQFVHAVTGMGDACKKFNTPVTGGNVSFYNQNPDGPVYPTPTIGMVGILDNISQKMTMHFKDAGDIIVLIGAQHNDIASSEYLHKLKGVQYSPAPYFNLEEEYNTQQLISKLIK
;
A
#
# COMPACT_ATOMS: atom_id res chain seq x y z
N MET A 1 -0.41 15.87 -5.57
CA MET A 1 -0.78 14.46 -5.31
C MET A 1 -1.68 13.92 -6.41
N VAL A 2 -2.97 14.28 -6.47
CA VAL A 2 -3.94 13.77 -7.47
C VAL A 2 -3.40 13.82 -8.90
N LYS A 3 -2.90 14.98 -9.36
CA LYS A 3 -2.30 15.13 -10.70
C LYS A 3 -1.10 14.19 -10.93
N GLY A 4 -0.29 13.93 -9.92
CA GLY A 4 0.88 13.04 -10.01
C GLY A 4 0.47 11.58 -10.17
N ILE A 5 -0.49 11.12 -9.35
CA ILE A 5 -1.10 9.78 -9.47
C ILE A 5 -1.70 9.60 -10.87
N GLY A 6 -2.50 10.58 -11.32
CA GLY A 6 -3.10 10.54 -12.65
C GLY A 6 -2.06 10.56 -13.76
N HIS A 7 -1.02 11.39 -13.65
CA HIS A 7 0.06 11.40 -14.64
C HIS A 7 0.74 10.04 -14.77
N TYR A 8 1.17 9.44 -13.65
CA TYR A 8 1.89 8.18 -13.68
C TYR A 8 0.97 7.03 -14.15
N GLY A 9 -0.20 6.86 -13.52
CA GLY A 9 -1.14 5.78 -13.87
C GLY A 9 -1.64 5.84 -15.31
N ASN A 10 -1.98 7.04 -15.81
CA ASN A 10 -2.47 7.21 -17.18
C ASN A 10 -1.37 6.93 -18.22
N CYS A 11 -0.13 7.39 -17.98
CA CYS A 11 1.00 7.16 -18.87
C CYS A 11 1.44 5.69 -18.85
N PHE A 12 1.47 5.08 -17.66
CA PHE A 12 1.79 3.67 -17.48
C PHE A 12 0.71 2.74 -18.06
N GLY A 13 -0.53 3.22 -18.16
CA GLY A 13 -1.65 2.46 -18.70
C GLY A 13 -2.25 1.49 -17.68
N VAL A 14 -2.28 1.87 -16.40
CA VAL A 14 -2.96 1.14 -15.33
C VAL A 14 -4.05 2.03 -14.75
N PRO A 15 -5.33 1.61 -14.78
CA PRO A 15 -6.43 2.44 -14.31
C PRO A 15 -6.42 2.56 -12.78
N THR A 16 -6.66 3.76 -12.27
CA THR A 16 -6.98 3.97 -10.84
C THR A 16 -8.47 3.76 -10.65
N VAL A 17 -8.86 2.58 -10.18
CA VAL A 17 -10.28 2.15 -10.15
C VAL A 17 -11.07 2.69 -8.95
N GLY A 18 -10.38 3.02 -7.86
CA GLY A 18 -10.98 3.49 -6.61
C GLY A 18 -9.94 4.08 -5.67
N GLY A 19 -10.37 4.44 -4.46
CA GLY A 19 -9.51 5.03 -3.44
C GLY A 19 -10.32 5.70 -2.33
N GLU A 20 -9.63 6.13 -1.29
CA GLU A 20 -10.19 6.86 -0.15
C GLU A 20 -9.53 8.24 -0.06
N VAL A 21 -10.30 9.28 0.29
CA VAL A 21 -9.79 10.64 0.52
C VAL A 21 -10.46 11.22 1.76
N TYR A 22 -9.65 11.55 2.75
CA TYR A 22 -10.06 12.14 4.01
C TYR A 22 -9.27 13.42 4.31
N PHE A 23 -9.93 14.36 4.98
CA PHE A 23 -9.38 15.66 5.36
C PHE A 23 -9.52 15.90 6.86
N GLU A 24 -8.38 16.11 7.50
CA GLU A 24 -8.27 16.54 8.89
C GLU A 24 -7.05 17.43 9.08
N ASP A 25 -7.13 18.33 10.07
CA ASP A 25 -6.10 19.35 10.29
C ASP A 25 -4.75 18.71 10.67
N CYS A 26 -4.75 17.57 11.36
CA CYS A 26 -3.52 16.85 11.73
C CYS A 26 -2.68 16.37 10.54
N TYR A 27 -3.27 16.24 9.35
CA TYR A 27 -2.57 15.83 8.13
C TYR A 27 -1.97 17.00 7.34
N HIS A 28 -2.11 18.24 7.81
CA HIS A 28 -1.73 19.43 7.04
C HIS A 28 -0.24 19.46 6.69
N THR A 29 0.63 19.15 7.67
CA THR A 29 2.08 19.11 7.49
C THR A 29 2.56 17.76 6.95
N ASN A 30 1.93 16.67 7.41
CA ASN A 30 2.26 15.29 7.05
C ASN A 30 1.05 14.63 6.38
N PRO A 31 0.80 14.92 5.09
CA PRO A 31 -0.25 14.25 4.35
C PRO A 31 0.13 12.78 4.07
N LEU A 32 -0.84 11.88 4.21
CA LEU A 32 -0.64 10.46 3.92
C LEU A 32 -1.00 10.15 2.47
N VAL A 33 -0.10 9.47 1.75
CA VAL A 33 -0.31 9.06 0.36
C VAL A 33 0.05 7.58 0.22
N ASN A 34 -0.97 6.74 0.26
CA ASN A 34 -0.83 5.30 0.10
C ASN A 34 -1.32 4.88 -1.28
N ALA A 35 -0.56 4.02 -1.96
CA ALA A 35 -0.92 3.48 -3.27
C ALA A 35 -1.02 1.95 -3.20
N MET A 36 -2.22 1.41 -3.41
CA MET A 36 -2.43 -0.02 -3.57
C MET A 36 -2.44 -0.37 -5.07
N SER A 37 -1.63 -1.36 -5.46
CA SER A 37 -1.64 -1.92 -6.81
C SER A 37 -2.14 -3.36 -6.78
N VAL A 38 -2.94 -3.74 -7.77
CA VAL A 38 -3.47 -5.11 -7.91
C VAL A 38 -3.16 -5.62 -9.31
N GLY A 39 -2.33 -6.66 -9.37
CA GLY A 39 -1.99 -7.38 -10.61
C GLY A 39 -2.66 -8.76 -10.65
N ILE A 40 -2.99 -9.22 -11.85
CA ILE A 40 -3.50 -10.57 -12.09
C ILE A 40 -2.46 -11.36 -12.89
N MET A 41 -2.06 -12.52 -12.36
CA MET A 41 -1.12 -13.42 -13.02
C MET A 41 -1.60 -14.87 -12.91
N GLN A 42 -1.19 -15.72 -13.86
CA GLN A 42 -1.37 -17.16 -13.73
C GLN A 42 -0.43 -17.70 -12.65
N ALA A 43 -0.94 -18.53 -11.75
CA ALA A 43 -0.18 -19.01 -10.59
C ALA A 43 1.12 -19.75 -10.97
N ASN A 44 1.14 -20.49 -12.08
CA ASN A 44 2.31 -21.20 -12.58
C ASN A 44 3.34 -20.31 -13.32
N LYS A 45 3.06 -19.02 -13.49
CA LYS A 45 3.96 -18.05 -14.11
C LYS A 45 4.59 -17.08 -13.10
N MET A 46 4.28 -17.23 -11.81
CA MET A 46 4.83 -16.36 -10.77
C MET A 46 6.34 -16.60 -10.60
N VAL A 47 7.10 -15.51 -10.48
CA VAL A 47 8.53 -15.55 -10.17
C VAL A 47 8.77 -15.00 -8.78
N SER A 48 9.68 -15.63 -8.06
CA SER A 48 10.08 -15.22 -6.72
C SER A 48 11.29 -14.31 -6.75
N ALA A 49 11.32 -13.35 -5.84
CA ALA A 49 12.52 -12.59 -5.49
C ALA A 49 13.53 -13.48 -4.76
N THR A 50 14.26 -14.33 -5.49
CA THR A 50 15.19 -15.30 -4.89
C THR A 50 16.35 -15.55 -5.85
N ALA A 51 17.57 -15.58 -5.32
CA ALA A 51 18.75 -15.94 -6.08
C ALA A 51 19.08 -17.43 -5.87
N LYS A 52 19.42 -18.15 -6.95
CA LYS A 52 19.85 -19.56 -6.89
C LYS A 52 20.84 -19.85 -8.00
N GLY A 53 21.61 -20.93 -7.79
CA GLY A 53 22.53 -21.50 -8.77
C GLY A 53 23.85 -20.74 -8.83
N THR A 54 24.89 -21.30 -8.21
CA THR A 54 26.23 -20.72 -8.20
C THR A 54 26.73 -20.46 -9.61
N GLY A 55 27.24 -19.25 -9.84
CA GLY A 55 27.70 -18.78 -11.14
C GLY A 55 26.59 -18.32 -12.08
N ASN A 56 25.32 -18.34 -11.66
CA ASN A 56 24.26 -17.71 -12.44
C ASN A 56 24.49 -16.19 -12.51
N PRO A 57 24.38 -15.58 -13.70
CA PRO A 57 24.52 -14.15 -13.91
C PRO A 57 23.45 -13.35 -13.13
N VAL A 58 23.90 -12.22 -12.57
CA VAL A 58 23.05 -11.18 -12.02
C VAL A 58 22.98 -10.03 -13.02
N ILE A 59 21.78 -9.75 -13.52
CA ILE A 59 21.52 -8.76 -14.56
C ILE A 59 20.71 -7.60 -13.98
N TYR A 60 21.23 -6.40 -14.16
CA TYR A 60 20.53 -5.16 -13.94
C TYR A 60 19.76 -4.78 -15.21
N VAL A 61 18.48 -4.42 -15.08
CA VAL A 61 17.70 -3.92 -16.21
C VAL A 61 16.91 -2.66 -15.85
N GLY A 62 16.64 -1.83 -16.86
CA GLY A 62 15.84 -0.61 -16.74
C GLY A 62 16.67 0.67 -16.81
N SER A 63 16.21 1.70 -16.10
CA SER A 63 16.79 3.06 -16.12
C SER A 63 18.21 3.09 -15.55
N ALA A 64 19.03 4.03 -16.00
CA ALA A 64 20.38 4.21 -15.48
C ALA A 64 20.38 4.87 -14.08
N THR A 65 21.29 4.39 -13.22
CA THR A 65 21.46 4.82 -11.83
C THR A 65 22.05 6.24 -11.76
N GLY A 66 21.46 7.07 -10.89
CA GLY A 66 21.90 8.43 -10.58
C GLY A 66 21.89 8.68 -9.07
N LYS A 67 22.23 9.90 -8.63
CA LYS A 67 22.23 10.31 -7.22
C LYS A 67 20.84 10.72 -6.73
N ASP A 68 19.84 9.88 -7.00
CA ASP A 68 18.45 10.17 -6.68
C ASP A 68 18.06 9.52 -5.36
N GLY A 69 17.35 10.25 -4.51
CA GLY A 69 16.76 9.70 -3.29
C GLY A 69 17.72 9.04 -2.30
N ILE A 70 19.04 9.27 -2.39
CA ILE A 70 19.98 8.63 -1.46
C ILE A 70 19.68 9.08 -0.03
N GLY A 71 19.32 8.12 0.84
CA GLY A 71 18.88 8.38 2.21
C GLY A 71 17.41 8.79 2.33
N GLY A 72 16.62 8.67 1.26
CA GLY A 72 15.18 8.99 1.24
C GLY A 72 14.39 8.19 2.28
N ALA A 73 14.65 6.88 2.38
CA ALA A 73 14.05 6.04 3.41
C ALA A 73 14.44 6.47 4.84
N SER A 74 15.69 6.92 5.05
CA SER A 74 16.14 7.43 6.36
C SER A 74 15.48 8.77 6.70
N PHE A 75 15.35 9.67 5.72
CA PHE A 75 14.64 10.94 5.86
C PHE A 75 13.16 10.72 6.20
N ALA A 76 12.50 9.77 5.54
CA ALA A 76 11.11 9.39 5.83
C ALA A 76 10.93 8.74 7.22
N SER A 77 12.03 8.35 7.87
CA SER A 77 12.05 7.72 9.19
C SER A 77 12.50 8.69 10.30
N ALA A 78 12.45 9.99 10.04
CA ALA A 78 12.83 11.05 10.98
C ALA A 78 11.68 12.05 11.16
N ASP A 79 11.65 12.71 12.33
CA ASP A 79 10.67 13.78 12.59
C ASP A 79 10.91 14.97 11.66
N ILE A 80 9.84 15.50 11.06
CA ILE A 80 9.93 16.68 10.19
C ILE A 80 10.06 17.93 11.06
N THR A 81 11.20 18.61 10.92
CA THR A 81 11.48 19.89 11.60
C THR A 81 11.54 21.03 10.58
N HIS A 82 11.61 22.28 11.07
CA HIS A 82 11.78 23.44 10.21
C HIS A 82 13.08 23.37 9.38
N ASP A 83 14.12 22.71 9.90
CA ASP A 83 15.42 22.57 9.22
C ASP A 83 15.44 21.42 8.20
N SER A 84 14.50 20.47 8.29
CA SER A 84 14.38 19.32 7.37
C SER A 84 14.13 19.72 5.91
N VAL A 85 13.72 20.96 5.64
CA VAL A 85 13.58 21.50 4.27
C VAL A 85 14.93 21.56 3.54
N GLN A 86 16.04 21.72 4.26
CA GLN A 86 17.39 21.75 3.67
C GLN A 86 17.97 20.35 3.41
N GLU A 87 17.37 19.32 4.00
CA GLU A 87 17.80 17.92 3.90
C GLU A 87 17.06 17.12 2.81
N LEU A 88 16.15 17.77 2.06
CA LEU A 88 15.39 17.12 1.00
C LEU A 88 16.35 16.45 0.01
N PRO A 89 16.39 15.10 -0.05
CA PRO A 89 17.21 14.42 -1.04
C PRO A 89 16.72 14.81 -2.45
N ALA A 90 17.59 14.64 -3.45
CA ALA A 90 17.25 14.95 -4.83
C ALA A 90 15.89 14.33 -5.19
N VAL A 91 14.92 15.19 -5.53
CA VAL A 91 13.52 14.83 -5.77
C VAL A 91 13.47 13.67 -6.75
N GLN A 92 12.89 12.55 -6.32
CA GLN A 92 12.62 11.41 -7.19
C GLN A 92 11.62 11.85 -8.26
N VAL A 93 12.01 11.74 -9.52
CA VAL A 93 11.12 11.95 -10.67
C VAL A 93 11.02 10.62 -11.39
N GLY A 94 9.85 9.99 -11.31
CA GLY A 94 9.59 8.75 -12.02
C GLY A 94 9.28 8.99 -13.50
N ASP A 95 9.65 8.02 -14.33
CA ASP A 95 9.37 7.97 -15.76
C ASP A 95 8.36 6.84 -16.07
N PRO A 96 7.05 7.14 -16.10
CA PRO A 96 6.03 6.11 -16.32
C PRO A 96 6.11 5.45 -17.70
N PHE A 97 6.77 6.07 -18.68
CA PHE A 97 6.94 5.48 -20.00
C PHE A 97 8.04 4.42 -19.97
N GLN A 98 9.14 4.67 -19.27
CA GLN A 98 10.17 3.65 -19.03
C GLN A 98 9.62 2.50 -18.20
N GLU A 99 8.86 2.79 -17.15
CA GLU A 99 8.23 1.76 -16.31
C GLU A 99 7.29 0.88 -17.16
N LYS A 100 6.54 1.46 -18.10
CA LYS A 100 5.68 0.66 -18.99
C LYS A 100 6.50 -0.29 -19.87
N LYS A 101 7.58 0.18 -20.48
CA LYS A 101 8.49 -0.69 -21.25
C LYS A 101 9.06 -1.79 -20.34
N LEU A 102 9.45 -1.43 -19.12
CA LEU A 102 10.02 -2.37 -18.14
C LEU A 102 9.02 -3.45 -17.74
N LEU A 103 7.77 -3.09 -17.44
CA LEU A 103 6.70 -4.06 -17.16
C LEU A 103 6.53 -5.05 -18.32
N GLU A 104 6.38 -4.56 -19.56
CA GLU A 104 6.16 -5.42 -20.72
C GLU A 104 7.37 -6.32 -20.99
N ALA A 105 8.59 -5.79 -20.87
CA ALA A 105 9.82 -6.57 -21.00
C ALA A 105 9.93 -7.64 -19.90
N CYS A 106 9.59 -7.31 -18.66
CA CYS A 106 9.54 -8.26 -17.55
C CYS A 106 8.53 -9.37 -17.82
N LEU A 107 7.31 -9.06 -18.28
CA LEU A 107 6.33 -10.09 -18.61
C LEU A 107 6.78 -10.97 -19.78
N GLU A 108 7.38 -10.39 -20.82
CA GLU A 108 7.89 -11.13 -21.98
C GLU A 108 9.08 -12.03 -21.61
N VAL A 109 10.03 -11.55 -20.81
CA VAL A 109 11.22 -12.33 -20.47
C VAL A 109 10.89 -13.55 -19.61
N LEU A 110 9.82 -13.50 -18.82
CA LEU A 110 9.35 -14.65 -18.06
C LEU A 110 8.90 -15.81 -18.94
N GLU A 111 8.38 -15.53 -20.14
CA GLU A 111 7.97 -16.58 -21.10
C GLU A 111 9.17 -17.35 -21.67
N THR A 112 10.39 -16.80 -21.59
CA THR A 112 11.61 -17.53 -22.00
C THR A 112 11.93 -18.69 -21.05
N GLY A 113 11.47 -18.62 -19.80
CA GLY A 113 11.88 -19.55 -18.74
C GLY A 113 13.35 -19.46 -18.35
N ALA A 114 14.08 -18.42 -18.75
CA ALA A 114 15.50 -18.22 -18.39
C ALA A 114 15.69 -17.53 -17.03
N VAL A 115 14.64 -16.88 -16.50
CA VAL A 115 14.70 -16.12 -15.25
C VAL A 115 14.56 -17.07 -14.05
N VAL A 116 15.57 -17.06 -13.18
CA VAL A 116 15.59 -17.81 -11.91
C VAL A 116 14.89 -17.01 -10.81
N GLY A 117 15.10 -15.71 -10.79
CA GLY A 117 14.47 -14.80 -9.84
C GLY A 117 14.55 -13.35 -10.29
N MET A 118 13.66 -12.53 -9.76
CA MET A 118 13.48 -11.14 -10.15
C MET A 118 13.05 -10.31 -8.94
N GLN A 119 13.62 -9.13 -8.76
CA GLN A 119 13.32 -8.22 -7.66
C GLN A 119 13.33 -6.78 -8.14
N ASP A 120 12.40 -5.95 -7.65
CA ASP A 120 12.41 -4.51 -7.89
C ASP A 120 13.49 -3.80 -7.06
N MET A 121 13.93 -2.63 -7.54
CA MET A 121 14.89 -1.79 -6.83
C MET A 121 14.21 -0.52 -6.33
N GLY A 122 13.75 -0.55 -5.08
CA GLY A 122 13.17 0.58 -4.37
C GLY A 122 14.14 1.22 -3.36
N ALA A 123 13.72 1.27 -2.09
CA ALA A 123 14.50 1.84 -0.99
C ALA A 123 15.84 1.13 -0.82
N ALA A 124 16.91 1.92 -0.65
CA ALA A 124 18.30 1.44 -0.62
C ALA A 124 18.74 0.63 -1.87
N GLY A 125 18.00 0.65 -2.98
CA GLY A 125 18.44 0.22 -4.30
C GLY A 125 19.13 -1.15 -4.36
N ILE A 126 20.32 -1.18 -4.96
CA ILE A 126 21.07 -2.41 -5.27
C ILE A 126 21.39 -3.21 -4.02
N ILE A 127 21.81 -2.57 -2.92
CA ILE A 127 22.19 -3.30 -1.71
C ILE A 127 20.99 -4.03 -1.10
N CYS A 128 19.80 -3.43 -1.12
CA CYS A 128 18.59 -4.06 -0.62
C CYS A 128 18.17 -5.24 -1.49
N SER A 129 18.02 -5.01 -2.81
CA SER A 129 17.57 -6.07 -3.72
C SER A 129 18.53 -7.26 -3.76
N THR A 130 19.83 -7.03 -3.73
CA THR A 130 20.83 -8.12 -3.67
C THR A 130 20.75 -8.88 -2.34
N ALA A 131 20.58 -8.20 -1.20
CA ALA A 131 20.43 -8.84 0.10
C ALA A 131 19.17 -9.70 0.20
N GLU A 132 18.01 -9.16 -0.18
CA GLU A 132 16.73 -9.87 -0.11
C GLU A 132 16.72 -11.14 -0.98
N MET A 133 17.18 -11.02 -2.22
CA MET A 133 17.27 -12.18 -3.12
C MET A 133 18.26 -13.23 -2.60
N SER A 134 19.41 -12.80 -2.09
CA SER A 134 20.47 -13.69 -1.60
C SER A 134 20.08 -14.40 -0.30
N ALA A 135 19.52 -13.68 0.66
CA ALA A 135 19.09 -14.25 1.95
C ALA A 135 17.98 -15.29 1.76
N LYS A 136 16.98 -15.01 0.91
CA LYS A 136 15.91 -15.98 0.60
C LYS A 136 16.42 -17.18 -0.20
N GLY A 137 17.53 -17.00 -0.92
CA GLY A 137 18.20 -18.04 -1.70
C GLY A 137 19.22 -18.86 -0.92
N GLU A 138 19.60 -18.40 0.28
CA GLU A 138 20.73 -18.93 1.06
C GLU A 138 22.05 -18.96 0.24
N VAL A 139 22.28 -17.90 -0.55
CA VAL A 139 23.44 -17.73 -1.44
C VAL A 139 24.11 -16.38 -1.20
N GLY A 140 25.28 -16.17 -1.81
CA GLY A 140 25.92 -14.87 -1.90
C GLY A 140 25.83 -14.26 -3.30
N MET A 141 26.40 -13.08 -3.48
CA MET A 141 26.56 -12.44 -4.79
C MET A 141 27.89 -11.70 -4.87
N HIS A 142 28.55 -11.82 -6.02
CA HIS A 142 29.62 -10.93 -6.45
C HIS A 142 29.03 -9.90 -7.40
N ILE A 143 29.20 -8.61 -7.10
CA ILE A 143 28.68 -7.49 -7.90
C ILE A 143 29.82 -6.53 -8.28
N ASP A 144 29.98 -6.29 -9.58
CA ASP A 144 30.89 -5.33 -10.19
C ASP A 144 30.17 -4.00 -10.44
N LEU A 145 30.38 -3.02 -9.57
CA LEU A 145 29.69 -1.73 -9.59
C LEU A 145 30.02 -0.89 -10.83
N GLU A 146 31.19 -1.06 -11.44
CA GLU A 146 31.53 -0.36 -12.70
C GLU A 146 30.68 -0.81 -13.90
N LYS A 147 30.00 -1.95 -13.80
CA LYS A 147 29.08 -2.45 -14.84
C LYS A 147 27.65 -1.95 -14.67
N VAL A 148 27.33 -1.32 -13.55
CA VAL A 148 26.02 -0.72 -13.30
C VAL A 148 25.82 0.45 -14.29
N PRO A 149 24.73 0.48 -15.07
CA PRO A 149 24.43 1.61 -15.94
C PRO A 149 24.27 2.89 -15.12
N THR A 150 25.03 3.95 -15.45
CA THR A 150 24.99 5.24 -14.75
C THR A 150 24.63 6.40 -15.68
N ARG A 151 23.88 7.37 -15.16
CA ARG A 151 23.57 8.64 -15.87
C ARG A 151 24.41 9.83 -15.42
N GLN A 152 25.17 9.65 -14.34
CA GLN A 152 26.09 10.65 -13.80
C GLN A 152 27.51 10.08 -13.79
N GLN A 153 28.49 10.91 -14.15
CA GLN A 153 29.89 10.51 -14.11
C GLN A 153 30.41 10.47 -12.67
N ASN A 154 31.44 9.64 -12.44
CA ASN A 154 32.17 9.57 -11.17
C ASN A 154 31.28 9.29 -9.95
N MET A 155 30.27 8.44 -10.11
CA MET A 155 29.51 7.93 -8.98
C MET A 155 30.42 7.09 -8.08
N LYS A 156 30.29 7.28 -6.77
CA LYS A 156 31.01 6.50 -5.77
C LYS A 156 30.30 5.18 -5.52
N ALA A 157 31.02 4.18 -5.00
CA ALA A 157 30.45 2.87 -4.70
C ALA A 157 29.19 2.95 -3.82
N TRP A 158 29.23 3.70 -2.72
CA TRP A 158 28.08 3.88 -1.83
C TRP A 158 26.91 4.65 -2.49
N GLU A 159 27.19 5.57 -3.42
CA GLU A 159 26.14 6.28 -4.17
C GLU A 159 25.42 5.33 -5.14
N LEU A 160 26.14 4.38 -5.76
CA LEU A 160 25.55 3.34 -6.61
C LEU A 160 24.72 2.36 -5.79
N LEU A 161 25.25 1.91 -4.65
CA LEU A 161 24.59 0.93 -3.78
C LEU A 161 23.28 1.47 -3.21
N LEU A 162 23.29 2.71 -2.72
CA LEU A 162 22.16 3.32 -1.99
C LEU A 162 21.27 4.23 -2.84
N SER A 163 21.54 4.32 -4.15
CA SER A 163 20.69 5.09 -5.06
C SER A 163 19.28 4.51 -5.11
N GLU A 164 18.29 5.39 -5.02
CA GLU A 164 16.86 5.09 -5.16
C GLU A 164 16.31 5.62 -6.50
N SER A 165 17.14 5.61 -7.55
CA SER A 165 16.66 5.85 -8.92
C SER A 165 15.49 4.92 -9.24
N GLN A 166 14.50 5.44 -9.97
CA GLN A 166 13.26 4.73 -10.27
C GLN A 166 13.40 3.85 -11.53
N GLU A 167 12.40 2.97 -11.76
CA GLU A 167 12.27 2.11 -12.95
C GLU A 167 13.45 1.16 -13.19
N ARG A 168 13.78 0.34 -12.19
CA ARG A 168 14.90 -0.62 -12.23
C ARG A 168 14.50 -1.97 -11.63
N MET A 169 14.98 -3.05 -12.25
CA MET A 169 14.82 -4.42 -11.75
C MET A 169 16.17 -5.14 -11.71
N LEU A 170 16.32 -6.04 -10.74
CA LEU A 170 17.44 -6.96 -10.63
C LEU A 170 16.96 -8.38 -10.96
N MET A 171 17.72 -9.10 -11.78
CA MET A 171 17.38 -10.45 -12.23
C MET A 171 18.53 -11.42 -12.02
N VAL A 172 18.19 -12.65 -11.60
CA VAL A 172 19.10 -13.79 -11.68
C VAL A 172 18.65 -14.65 -12.85
N VAL A 173 19.57 -14.95 -13.76
CA VAL A 173 19.28 -15.66 -15.01
C VAL A 173 20.07 -16.97 -15.04
N GLU A 174 19.53 -17.98 -15.71
CA GLU A 174 20.24 -19.23 -15.93
C GLU A 174 21.51 -19.01 -16.78
N LYS A 175 22.65 -19.47 -16.28
CA LYS A 175 23.95 -19.32 -16.94
C LYS A 175 23.93 -19.88 -18.37
N GLY A 176 24.42 -19.09 -19.33
CA GLY A 176 24.44 -19.44 -20.75
C GLY A 176 23.18 -18.99 -21.52
N ARG A 177 22.19 -18.43 -20.83
CA ARG A 177 20.94 -17.90 -21.43
C ARG A 177 20.83 -16.37 -21.30
N GLU A 178 21.92 -15.69 -20.97
CA GLU A 178 22.00 -14.24 -20.82
C GLU A 178 21.55 -13.52 -22.11
N ALA A 179 22.01 -14.02 -23.26
CA ALA A 179 21.72 -13.41 -24.55
C ALA A 179 20.22 -13.40 -24.88
N GLU A 180 19.48 -14.43 -24.47
CA GLU A 180 18.02 -14.50 -24.64
C GLU A 180 17.33 -13.40 -23.82
N VAL A 181 17.77 -13.21 -22.58
CA VAL A 181 17.25 -12.16 -21.68
C VAL A 181 17.59 -10.77 -22.21
N VAL A 182 18.85 -10.52 -22.54
CA VAL A 182 19.32 -9.22 -23.06
C VAL A 182 18.55 -8.84 -24.34
N ALA A 183 18.31 -9.79 -25.24
CA ALA A 183 17.56 -9.54 -26.47
C ALA A 183 16.12 -9.07 -26.22
N VAL A 184 15.46 -9.55 -25.16
CA VAL A 184 14.12 -9.06 -24.78
C VAL A 184 14.19 -7.60 -24.35
N PHE A 185 15.13 -7.24 -23.46
CA PHE A 185 15.25 -5.86 -23.01
C PHE A 185 15.69 -4.90 -24.12
N GLU A 186 16.58 -5.32 -25.01
CA GLU A 186 16.97 -4.54 -26.19
C GLU A 186 15.78 -4.28 -27.14
N LYS A 187 14.92 -5.28 -27.36
CA LYS A 187 13.68 -5.13 -28.16
C LYS A 187 12.76 -4.04 -27.58
N TRP A 188 12.70 -3.94 -26.25
CA TRP A 188 11.93 -2.92 -25.54
C TRP A 188 12.68 -1.61 -25.32
N ASP A 189 13.86 -1.42 -25.94
CA ASP A 189 14.69 -0.21 -25.79
C ASP A 189 15.01 0.06 -24.31
N LEU A 190 15.44 -0.99 -23.60
CA LEU A 190 15.86 -0.94 -22.20
C LEU A 190 17.30 -1.44 -22.07
N SER A 191 18.05 -0.80 -21.18
CA SER A 191 19.40 -1.26 -20.86
C SER A 191 19.32 -2.56 -20.04
N ALA A 192 20.16 -3.53 -20.40
CA ALA A 192 20.42 -4.73 -19.64
C ALA A 192 21.94 -4.91 -19.50
N SER A 193 22.42 -5.04 -18.26
CA SER A 193 23.85 -5.19 -17.97
C SER A 193 24.06 -6.33 -16.98
N THR A 194 24.92 -7.28 -17.34
CA THR A 194 25.37 -8.31 -16.40
C THR A 194 26.36 -7.69 -15.42
N ILE A 195 25.89 -7.39 -14.22
CA ILE A 195 26.66 -6.71 -13.18
C ILE A 195 27.34 -7.66 -12.21
N GLY A 196 27.07 -8.96 -12.28
CA GLY A 196 27.60 -9.89 -11.29
C GLY A 196 27.20 -11.33 -11.50
N HIS A 197 27.42 -12.15 -10.46
CA HIS A 197 27.01 -13.54 -10.42
C HIS A 197 26.73 -14.02 -9.00
N VAL A 198 25.92 -15.07 -8.88
CA VAL A 198 25.60 -15.74 -7.62
C VAL A 198 26.81 -16.53 -7.11
N THR A 199 27.10 -16.45 -5.81
CA THR A 199 28.15 -17.22 -5.10
C THR A 199 27.51 -18.16 -4.07
N ASP A 200 28.27 -19.07 -3.49
CA ASP A 200 27.81 -20.08 -2.51
C ASP A 200 28.30 -19.85 -1.09
N ASP A 201 28.89 -18.69 -0.82
CA ASP A 201 29.48 -18.32 0.48
C ASP A 201 28.53 -17.50 1.39
N GLY A 202 27.36 -17.12 0.89
CA GLY A 202 26.38 -16.31 1.64
C GLY A 202 26.79 -14.84 1.80
N LEU A 203 27.87 -14.40 1.14
CA LEU A 203 28.39 -13.04 1.23
C LEU A 203 27.97 -12.20 0.04
N LEU A 204 27.64 -10.94 0.29
CA LEU A 204 27.53 -9.90 -0.72
C LEU A 204 28.86 -9.19 -0.84
N ASN A 205 29.56 -9.41 -1.95
CA ASN A 205 30.83 -8.77 -2.25
C ASN A 205 30.63 -7.75 -3.37
N PHE A 206 30.87 -6.49 -3.06
CA PHE A 206 30.74 -5.38 -4.00
C PHE A 206 32.11 -4.85 -4.38
N TYR A 207 32.42 -4.88 -5.67
CA TYR A 207 33.68 -4.42 -6.24
C TYR A 207 33.47 -3.16 -7.07
N MET A 208 34.43 -2.25 -7.05
CA MET A 208 34.49 -1.14 -8.00
C MET A 208 35.90 -1.06 -8.57
N ASN A 209 36.03 -1.20 -9.88
CA ASN A 209 37.33 -1.20 -10.57
C ASN A 209 38.33 -2.21 -9.97
N GLY A 210 37.84 -3.40 -9.62
CA GLY A 210 38.64 -4.48 -9.01
C GLY A 210 38.99 -4.29 -7.53
N THR A 211 38.57 -3.18 -6.89
CA THR A 211 38.73 -2.97 -5.45
C THR A 211 37.49 -3.46 -4.71
N LEU A 212 37.65 -4.24 -3.64
CA LEU A 212 36.55 -4.66 -2.77
C LEU A 212 36.11 -3.47 -1.91
N GLU A 213 34.90 -2.96 -2.15
CA GLU A 213 34.33 -1.80 -1.48
C GLU A 213 33.54 -2.20 -0.23
N ALA A 214 32.84 -3.33 -0.28
CA ALA A 214 32.09 -3.88 0.84
C ALA A 214 31.94 -5.41 0.74
N SER A 215 31.97 -6.09 1.88
CA SER A 215 31.71 -7.53 2.04
C SER A 215 30.88 -7.75 3.30
N ILE A 216 29.64 -8.24 3.14
CA ILE A 216 28.68 -8.35 4.25
C ILE A 216 27.85 -9.63 4.06
N PRO A 217 27.52 -10.39 5.12
CA PRO A 217 26.58 -11.50 5.03
C PRO A 217 25.20 -11.03 4.56
N ALA A 218 24.65 -11.68 3.52
CA ALA A 218 23.34 -11.30 2.97
C ALA A 218 22.22 -11.38 4.02
N TYR A 219 22.28 -12.43 4.86
CA TYR A 219 21.29 -12.67 5.90
C TYR A 219 21.19 -11.50 6.89
N GLU A 220 22.29 -10.83 7.24
CA GLU A 220 22.28 -9.76 8.25
C GLU A 220 21.57 -8.49 7.78
N LEU A 221 21.39 -8.31 6.47
CA LEU A 221 20.83 -7.11 5.86
C LEU A 221 19.33 -7.19 5.57
N VAL A 222 18.65 -8.29 5.93
CA VAL A 222 17.21 -8.46 5.67
C VAL A 222 16.38 -8.44 6.96
N LEU A 223 15.07 -8.21 6.83
CA LEU A 223 14.14 -8.31 7.94
C LEU A 223 14.16 -9.71 8.55
N GLY A 224 14.35 -9.81 9.88
CA GLY A 224 14.53 -11.09 10.57
C GLY A 224 15.96 -11.64 10.53
N GLY A 225 16.84 -10.98 9.77
CA GLY A 225 18.24 -11.31 9.52
C GLY A 225 19.23 -11.10 10.66
N GLY A 226 18.77 -10.57 11.80
CA GLY A 226 19.63 -10.21 12.93
C GLY A 226 19.63 -8.72 13.29
N ALA A 227 18.94 -7.88 12.51
CA ALA A 227 18.62 -6.51 12.92
C ALA A 227 17.95 -6.53 14.32
N PRO A 228 18.40 -5.71 15.28
CA PRO A 228 17.85 -5.71 16.63
C PRO A 228 16.34 -5.47 16.64
N GLN A 229 15.62 -6.34 17.35
CA GLN A 229 14.20 -6.16 17.61
C GLN A 229 14.02 -5.41 18.93
N TYR A 230 13.16 -4.41 18.91
CA TYR A 230 12.91 -3.57 20.08
C TYR A 230 11.56 -3.94 20.69
N THR A 231 11.57 -4.24 21.99
CA THR A 231 10.34 -4.20 22.80
C THR A 231 10.22 -2.77 23.34
N ARG A 232 9.09 -2.13 23.09
CA ARG A 232 8.82 -0.77 23.57
C ARG A 232 7.72 -0.78 24.61
N GLU A 233 7.88 0.05 25.62
CA GLU A 233 6.82 0.37 26.58
C GLU A 233 5.78 1.26 25.89
N TYR A 234 4.53 1.10 26.28
CA TYR A 234 3.42 1.93 25.80
C TYR A 234 2.41 2.16 26.92
N THR A 235 1.72 3.29 26.86
CA THR A 235 0.77 3.72 27.89
C THR A 235 -0.48 4.30 27.25
N GLU A 236 -1.62 4.16 27.93
CA GLU A 236 -2.89 4.70 27.44
C GLU A 236 -2.79 6.21 27.18
N PRO A 237 -3.27 6.69 26.01
CA PRO A 237 -3.19 8.11 25.69
C PRO A 237 -4.01 8.99 26.64
N LYS A 238 -3.42 10.11 27.07
CA LYS A 238 -4.08 11.01 28.06
C LYS A 238 -5.37 11.61 27.55
N TYR A 239 -5.50 11.79 26.22
CA TYR A 239 -6.72 12.33 25.64
C TYR A 239 -7.93 11.39 25.75
N PHE A 240 -7.75 10.12 26.13
CA PHE A 240 -8.86 9.22 26.42
C PHE A 240 -9.70 9.71 27.60
N GLU A 241 -9.12 10.46 28.55
CA GLU A 241 -9.91 11.11 29.62
C GLU A 241 -10.98 12.05 29.03
N LYS A 242 -10.67 12.77 27.96
CA LYS A 242 -11.62 13.66 27.27
C LYS A 242 -12.69 12.89 26.51
N ILE A 243 -12.30 11.77 25.89
CA ILE A 243 -13.23 10.87 25.19
C ILE A 243 -14.20 10.24 26.19
N ASN A 244 -13.71 9.75 27.32
CA ASN A 244 -14.50 9.10 28.36
C ASN A 244 -15.43 10.08 29.09
N ALA A 245 -15.08 11.38 29.10
CA ALA A 245 -15.92 12.44 29.65
C ALA A 245 -17.06 12.89 28.71
N PHE A 246 -17.10 12.40 27.47
CA PHE A 246 -18.16 12.75 26.52
C PHE A 246 -19.52 12.18 26.95
N ASP A 247 -20.52 13.05 27.00
CA ASP A 247 -21.91 12.69 27.31
C ASP A 247 -22.81 13.00 26.12
N ALA A 248 -23.27 11.94 25.44
CA ALA A 248 -24.18 12.08 24.31
C ALA A 248 -25.56 12.64 24.72
N THR A 249 -25.99 12.46 25.97
CA THR A 249 -27.30 12.92 26.45
C THR A 249 -27.36 14.43 26.63
N ALA A 250 -26.21 15.08 26.77
CA ALA A 250 -26.08 16.53 26.83
C ALA A 250 -26.19 17.20 25.44
N LEU A 251 -26.18 16.42 24.34
CA LEU A 251 -26.31 16.95 23.00
C LEU A 251 -27.77 17.31 22.70
N ALA A 252 -27.99 18.57 22.31
CA ALA A 252 -29.28 18.99 21.80
C ALA A 252 -29.61 18.29 20.49
N ASP A 253 -30.85 17.84 20.36
CA ASP A 253 -31.34 17.15 19.16
C ASP A 253 -31.39 18.10 17.94
N ILE A 254 -31.29 17.53 16.74
CA ILE A 254 -31.28 18.27 15.49
C ILE A 254 -32.67 18.84 15.23
N GLN A 255 -32.78 20.17 15.24
CA GLN A 255 -34.06 20.86 15.00
C GLN A 255 -34.40 20.95 13.51
N ASP A 256 -33.40 21.14 12.64
CA ASP A 256 -33.55 21.22 11.19
C ASP A 256 -32.73 20.12 10.51
N LEU A 257 -33.38 18.97 10.31
CA LEU A 257 -32.77 17.81 9.66
C LEU A 257 -32.36 18.10 8.21
N LYS A 258 -33.15 18.90 7.49
CA LYS A 258 -32.86 19.20 6.09
C LYS A 258 -31.61 20.07 5.97
N ALA A 259 -31.55 21.18 6.71
CA ALA A 259 -30.38 22.05 6.68
C ALA A 259 -29.12 21.32 7.18
N THR A 260 -29.26 20.43 8.17
CA THR A 260 -28.15 19.61 8.68
C THR A 260 -27.66 18.62 7.62
N ALA A 261 -28.57 17.92 6.93
CA ALA A 261 -28.21 17.01 5.84
C ALA A 261 -27.55 17.77 4.68
N GLU A 262 -28.08 18.93 4.30
CA GLU A 262 -27.49 19.81 3.28
C GLU A 262 -26.09 20.27 3.68
N ALA A 263 -25.84 20.59 4.95
CA ALA A 263 -24.49 20.91 5.43
C ALA A 263 -23.55 19.69 5.35
N LEU A 264 -24.01 18.50 5.79
CA LEU A 264 -23.20 17.28 5.78
C LEU A 264 -22.72 16.89 4.39
N ILE A 265 -23.60 16.90 3.38
CA ILE A 265 -23.23 16.48 2.02
C ILE A 265 -22.23 17.44 1.33
N THR A 266 -22.03 18.64 1.90
CA THR A 266 -21.01 19.59 1.41
C THR A 266 -19.64 19.39 2.05
N LEU A 267 -19.54 18.62 3.13
CA LEU A 267 -18.26 18.35 3.78
C LEU A 267 -17.32 17.60 2.83
N PRO A 268 -16.05 18.00 2.66
CA PRO A 268 -15.12 17.36 1.73
C PRO A 268 -14.95 15.85 1.94
N ASN A 269 -15.08 15.36 3.18
CA ASN A 269 -15.02 13.93 3.50
C ASN A 269 -16.22 13.14 2.92
N ILE A 270 -17.42 13.74 2.85
CA ILE A 270 -18.65 13.11 2.34
C ILE A 270 -18.90 13.43 0.86
N ALA A 271 -18.59 14.66 0.45
CA ALA A 271 -18.87 15.17 -0.88
C ALA A 271 -18.24 14.30 -2.00
N SER A 272 -18.84 14.38 -3.19
CA SER A 272 -18.40 13.60 -4.35
C SER A 272 -16.91 13.81 -4.66
N LYS A 273 -16.17 12.70 -4.76
CA LYS A 273 -14.76 12.69 -5.17
C LYS A 273 -14.58 12.73 -6.70
N ARG A 274 -15.61 13.15 -7.45
CA ARG A 274 -15.57 13.24 -8.92
C ARG A 274 -14.38 14.03 -9.45
N TRP A 275 -14.06 15.13 -8.79
CA TRP A 275 -12.91 15.95 -9.15
C TRP A 275 -11.57 15.19 -9.09
N VAL A 276 -11.47 14.12 -8.31
CA VAL A 276 -10.30 13.24 -8.22
C VAL A 276 -10.30 12.26 -9.40
N TYR A 277 -11.29 11.37 -9.45
CA TYR A 277 -11.26 10.23 -10.35
C TYR A 277 -11.46 10.58 -11.83
N THR A 278 -12.02 11.75 -12.17
CA THR A 278 -12.11 12.16 -13.60
C THR A 278 -10.76 12.54 -14.20
N GLN A 279 -9.72 12.67 -13.38
CA GLN A 279 -8.35 12.88 -13.85
C GLN A 279 -7.63 11.56 -14.17
N TYR A 280 -8.22 10.44 -13.76
CA TYR A 280 -7.65 9.11 -13.93
C TYR A 280 -8.31 8.40 -15.09
N ASP A 281 -7.51 7.68 -15.86
CA ASP A 281 -8.05 6.67 -16.74
C ASP A 281 -8.68 5.56 -15.87
N SER A 282 -9.90 5.18 -16.23
CA SER A 282 -10.65 4.12 -15.56
C SER A 282 -11.02 2.96 -16.48
N MET A 283 -10.61 3.02 -17.76
CA MET A 283 -11.07 2.14 -18.83
C MET A 283 -9.96 1.45 -19.62
N VAL A 284 -8.69 1.84 -19.48
CA VAL A 284 -7.55 1.15 -20.08
C VAL A 284 -7.57 -0.32 -19.64
N GLY A 285 -7.32 -1.20 -20.61
CA GLY A 285 -7.47 -2.63 -20.44
C GLY A 285 -8.93 -3.12 -20.43
N ALA A 286 -9.94 -2.25 -20.49
CA ALA A 286 -11.38 -2.53 -20.59
C ALA A 286 -11.86 -3.66 -19.64
N ALA A 287 -11.36 -3.64 -18.39
CA ALA A 287 -11.66 -4.63 -17.37
C ALA A 287 -12.45 -4.06 -16.19
N ASN A 288 -12.31 -2.76 -15.90
CA ASN A 288 -13.06 -2.10 -14.84
C ASN A 288 -14.53 -1.96 -15.24
N THR A 289 -15.42 -2.48 -14.40
CA THR A 289 -16.87 -2.43 -14.63
C THR A 289 -17.55 -1.34 -13.80
N SER A 290 -16.83 -0.70 -12.87
CA SER A 290 -17.40 0.25 -11.91
C SER A 290 -17.62 1.66 -12.48
N THR A 291 -16.96 2.03 -13.59
CA THR A 291 -17.07 3.39 -14.17
C THR A 291 -18.51 3.83 -14.44
N ASN A 292 -19.33 2.96 -15.03
CA ASN A 292 -20.73 3.28 -15.39
C ASN A 292 -21.77 2.65 -14.46
N SER A 293 -21.34 1.75 -13.57
CA SER A 293 -22.23 1.03 -12.66
C SER A 293 -21.45 0.80 -11.36
N PRO A 294 -21.28 1.87 -10.57
CA PRO A 294 -20.42 1.82 -9.41
C PRO A 294 -21.07 0.97 -8.30
N SER A 295 -20.21 0.37 -7.50
CA SER A 295 -20.53 -0.42 -6.31
C SER A 295 -19.68 0.12 -5.16
N ASP A 296 -19.92 -0.37 -3.94
CA ASP A 296 -19.15 0.02 -2.76
C ASP A 296 -17.64 -0.31 -2.89
N ALA A 297 -17.31 -1.39 -3.59
CA ALA A 297 -15.96 -1.75 -4.03
C ALA A 297 -15.84 -1.71 -5.57
N SER A 298 -14.62 -1.46 -6.05
CA SER A 298 -14.34 -1.47 -7.49
C SER A 298 -14.32 -2.90 -8.03
N VAL A 299 -15.08 -3.20 -9.09
CA VAL A 299 -15.17 -4.55 -9.67
C VAL A 299 -14.43 -4.60 -11.01
N VAL A 300 -13.34 -5.36 -11.06
CA VAL A 300 -12.42 -5.49 -12.20
C VAL A 300 -12.44 -6.93 -12.72
N LEU A 301 -12.69 -7.11 -14.02
CA LEU A 301 -12.74 -8.42 -14.67
C LEU A 301 -11.38 -9.12 -14.66
N ALA A 302 -11.34 -10.36 -14.20
CA ALA A 302 -10.24 -11.28 -14.46
C ALA A 302 -10.44 -11.90 -15.85
N LYS A 303 -10.02 -11.16 -16.88
CA LYS A 303 -10.28 -11.50 -18.29
C LYS A 303 -9.88 -12.94 -18.62
N GLY A 304 -10.75 -13.61 -19.39
CA GLY A 304 -10.56 -15.01 -19.78
C GLY A 304 -10.96 -16.04 -18.72
N THR A 305 -11.31 -15.64 -17.50
CA THR A 305 -11.66 -16.58 -16.42
C THR A 305 -13.16 -16.68 -16.11
N GLY A 306 -13.96 -15.70 -16.54
CA GLY A 306 -15.37 -15.55 -16.15
C GLY A 306 -15.57 -14.95 -14.75
N LYS A 307 -14.49 -14.73 -13.99
CA LYS A 307 -14.49 -14.15 -12.65
C LYS A 307 -14.18 -12.65 -12.66
N ALA A 308 -14.39 -12.00 -11.53
CA ALA A 308 -13.95 -10.63 -11.28
C ALA A 308 -13.34 -10.49 -9.89
N LEU A 309 -12.54 -9.44 -9.70
CA LEU A 309 -12.03 -9.00 -8.41
C LEU A 309 -12.84 -7.81 -7.92
N ALA A 310 -13.25 -7.83 -6.66
CA ALA A 310 -13.69 -6.64 -5.93
C ALA A 310 -12.49 -6.06 -5.17
N ILE A 311 -12.30 -4.75 -5.22
CA ILE A 311 -11.12 -4.08 -4.66
C ILE A 311 -11.57 -2.82 -3.92
N THR A 312 -11.14 -2.67 -2.66
CA THR A 312 -11.44 -1.50 -1.83
C THR A 312 -10.23 -1.09 -0.98
N VAL A 313 -10.23 0.16 -0.55
CA VAL A 313 -9.33 0.66 0.49
C VAL A 313 -10.14 1.45 1.51
N ASP A 314 -9.95 1.19 2.80
CA ASP A 314 -10.78 1.78 3.86
C ASP A 314 -9.97 2.00 5.15
N CYS A 315 -10.15 3.16 5.78
CA CYS A 315 -9.79 3.41 7.18
C CYS A 315 -10.38 4.72 7.71
N ASN A 316 -11.34 4.63 8.62
CA ASN A 316 -11.77 5.78 9.41
C ASN A 316 -10.81 6.06 10.58
N SER A 317 -9.82 6.91 10.35
CA SER A 317 -8.77 7.23 11.34
C SER A 317 -9.29 7.87 12.63
N LYS A 318 -10.46 8.53 12.61
CA LYS A 318 -11.10 9.06 13.83
C LYS A 318 -11.60 7.96 14.74
N TYR A 319 -12.09 6.85 14.18
CA TYR A 319 -12.50 5.71 15.00
C TYR A 319 -11.28 5.04 15.64
N VAL A 320 -10.16 4.95 14.91
CA VAL A 320 -8.90 4.44 15.45
C VAL A 320 -8.33 5.38 16.51
N PHE A 321 -8.41 6.70 16.31
CA PHE A 321 -8.02 7.68 17.33
C PHE A 321 -8.88 7.56 18.59
N ALA A 322 -10.20 7.40 18.43
CA ALA A 322 -11.12 7.31 19.56
C ALA A 322 -10.99 6.01 20.36
N ASN A 323 -10.72 4.89 19.67
CA ASN A 323 -10.43 3.60 20.27
C ASN A 323 -9.62 2.75 19.28
N PRO A 324 -8.29 2.63 19.43
CA PRO A 324 -7.45 1.97 18.44
C PRO A 324 -7.81 0.51 18.19
N TYR A 325 -8.18 -0.24 19.24
CA TYR A 325 -8.56 -1.64 19.11
C TYR A 325 -9.87 -1.80 18.33
N ILE A 326 -10.91 -1.07 18.72
CA ILE A 326 -12.21 -1.11 18.03
C ILE A 326 -12.10 -0.53 16.62
N GLY A 327 -11.43 0.61 16.45
CA GLY A 327 -11.22 1.26 15.15
C GLY A 327 -10.43 0.38 14.18
N GLY A 328 -9.41 -0.35 14.67
CA GLY A 328 -8.67 -1.33 13.87
C GLY A 328 -9.56 -2.47 13.38
N MET A 329 -10.49 -2.96 14.22
CA MET A 329 -11.50 -3.93 13.78
C MET A 329 -12.47 -3.34 12.76
N ILE A 330 -12.95 -2.11 12.98
CA ILE A 330 -13.87 -1.42 12.07
C ILE A 330 -13.24 -1.24 10.69
N ALA A 331 -11.96 -0.85 10.60
CA ALA A 331 -11.29 -0.66 9.31
C ALA A 331 -11.29 -1.94 8.46
N VAL A 332 -10.99 -3.10 9.07
CA VAL A 332 -11.05 -4.40 8.37
C VAL A 332 -12.50 -4.77 8.04
N ALA A 333 -13.43 -4.56 8.97
CA ALA A 333 -14.82 -4.90 8.79
C ALA A 333 -15.48 -4.07 7.67
N GLU A 334 -15.18 -2.78 7.58
CA GLU A 334 -15.67 -1.87 6.54
C GLU A 334 -15.17 -2.30 5.16
N ALA A 335 -13.88 -2.60 5.02
CA ALA A 335 -13.33 -3.15 3.79
C ALA A 335 -14.02 -4.46 3.39
N ALA A 336 -14.20 -5.39 4.33
CA ALA A 336 -14.93 -6.64 4.08
C ALA A 336 -16.39 -6.39 3.67
N ARG A 337 -17.04 -5.43 4.31
CA ARG A 337 -18.42 -5.03 4.02
C ARG A 337 -18.56 -4.47 2.61
N ASN A 338 -17.66 -3.58 2.18
CA ASN A 338 -17.67 -3.02 0.82
C ASN A 338 -17.49 -4.09 -0.26
N ILE A 339 -16.64 -5.08 0.01
CA ILE A 339 -16.47 -6.26 -0.86
C ILE A 339 -17.77 -7.08 -0.92
N VAL A 340 -18.36 -7.42 0.23
CA VAL A 340 -19.58 -8.22 0.33
C VAL A 340 -20.77 -7.53 -0.31
N CYS A 341 -20.98 -6.24 -0.02
CA CYS A 341 -22.05 -5.42 -0.62
C CYS A 341 -21.91 -5.29 -2.14
N SER A 342 -20.69 -5.47 -2.68
CA SER A 342 -20.44 -5.51 -4.12
C SER A 342 -20.67 -6.88 -4.76
N GLY A 343 -21.02 -7.88 -3.96
CA GLY A 343 -21.24 -9.27 -4.35
C GLY A 343 -19.99 -10.15 -4.32
N GLY A 344 -18.87 -9.63 -3.81
CA GLY A 344 -17.62 -10.37 -3.68
C GLY A 344 -17.49 -11.13 -2.38
N GLU A 345 -16.65 -12.16 -2.38
CA GLU A 345 -16.17 -12.83 -1.17
C GLU A 345 -14.79 -12.28 -0.80
N PRO A 346 -14.59 -11.70 0.40
CA PRO A 346 -13.28 -11.25 0.86
C PRO A 346 -12.25 -12.40 0.88
N ILE A 347 -11.05 -12.19 0.31
CA ILE A 347 -10.03 -13.25 0.23
C ILE A 347 -8.67 -12.87 0.81
N GLY A 348 -8.38 -11.59 1.03
CA GLY A 348 -7.08 -11.18 1.54
C GLY A 348 -6.94 -9.67 1.70
N VAL A 349 -5.99 -9.30 2.55
CA VAL A 349 -5.71 -7.92 2.94
C VAL A 349 -4.24 -7.58 2.69
N THR A 350 -4.00 -6.35 2.25
CA THR A 350 -2.74 -5.63 2.46
C THR A 350 -3.01 -4.46 3.40
N ASN A 351 -2.06 -4.08 4.25
CA ASN A 351 -2.22 -2.92 5.12
C ASN A 351 -1.14 -1.86 4.90
N CYS A 352 -1.49 -0.61 5.13
CA CYS A 352 -0.52 0.48 5.22
C CYS A 352 -0.73 1.18 6.56
N LEU A 353 0.18 0.92 7.49
CA LEU A 353 0.12 1.38 8.87
C LEU A 353 0.81 2.73 8.97
N ASN A 354 0.05 3.81 9.19
CA ASN A 354 0.60 5.17 9.31
C ASN A 354 0.40 5.71 10.71
N PHE A 355 1.50 5.93 11.42
CA PHE A 355 1.52 6.34 12.83
C PHE A 355 2.60 7.41 13.06
N GLY A 356 2.48 8.13 14.18
CA GLY A 356 3.48 9.10 14.64
C GLY A 356 4.80 8.46 15.10
N ASN A 357 5.57 9.16 15.91
CA ASN A 357 6.85 8.67 16.40
C ASN A 357 6.67 7.49 17.39
N PRO A 358 7.26 6.31 17.14
CA PRO A 358 7.08 5.10 17.95
C PRO A 358 7.84 5.16 19.29
N TYR A 359 8.66 6.18 19.53
CA TYR A 359 9.26 6.42 20.85
C TYR A 359 8.29 7.07 21.84
N ASP A 360 7.18 7.64 21.36
CA ASP A 360 6.10 8.09 22.22
C ASP A 360 5.26 6.87 22.69
N PRO A 361 5.20 6.60 24.00
CA PRO A 361 4.41 5.49 24.54
C PRO A 361 2.91 5.56 24.20
N GLU A 362 2.34 6.75 24.02
CA GLU A 362 0.92 6.92 23.67
C GLU A 362 0.67 6.59 22.19
N VAL A 363 1.60 6.93 21.30
CA VAL A 363 1.55 6.55 19.87
C VAL A 363 1.77 5.06 19.70
N TYR A 364 2.74 4.49 20.43
CA TYR A 364 2.99 3.05 20.36
C TYR A 364 1.82 2.24 20.93
N PHE A 365 1.09 2.76 21.92
CA PHE A 365 -0.19 2.19 22.39
C PHE A 365 -1.21 2.11 21.25
N GLN A 366 -1.39 3.20 20.48
CA GLN A 366 -2.29 3.20 19.32
C GLN A 366 -1.90 2.13 18.30
N PHE A 367 -0.61 2.03 17.96
CA PHE A 367 -0.10 1.04 17.02
C PHE A 367 -0.39 -0.39 17.47
N VAL A 368 -0.02 -0.75 18.70
CA VAL A 368 -0.21 -2.09 19.26
C VAL A 368 -1.69 -2.48 19.23
N HIS A 369 -2.58 -1.60 19.73
CA HIS A 369 -4.00 -1.91 19.82
C HIS A 369 -4.69 -1.92 18.45
N ALA A 370 -4.33 -1.03 17.53
CA ALA A 370 -4.86 -1.03 16.17
C ALA A 370 -4.50 -2.33 15.42
N VAL A 371 -3.23 -2.73 15.44
CA VAL A 371 -2.76 -3.98 14.80
C VAL A 371 -3.42 -5.20 15.43
N THR A 372 -3.61 -5.21 16.75
CA THR A 372 -4.29 -6.31 17.46
C THR A 372 -5.76 -6.41 17.02
N GLY A 373 -6.48 -5.28 16.99
CA GLY A 373 -7.88 -5.24 16.54
C GLY A 373 -8.03 -5.69 15.09
N MET A 374 -7.19 -5.18 14.19
CA MET A 374 -7.14 -5.64 12.80
C MET A 374 -6.90 -7.14 12.71
N GLY A 375 -5.95 -7.67 13.49
CA GLY A 375 -5.63 -9.09 13.50
C GLY A 375 -6.81 -9.97 13.91
N ASP A 376 -7.59 -9.55 14.90
CA ASP A 376 -8.78 -10.29 15.35
C ASP A 376 -9.91 -10.23 14.32
N ALA A 377 -10.14 -9.07 13.69
CA ALA A 377 -11.09 -8.95 12.57
C ALA A 377 -10.66 -9.81 11.37
N CYS A 378 -9.38 -9.78 10.96
CA CYS A 378 -8.87 -10.61 9.88
C CYS A 378 -9.07 -12.11 10.12
N LYS A 379 -8.85 -12.58 11.37
CA LYS A 379 -9.14 -13.98 11.74
C LYS A 379 -10.63 -14.28 11.60
N LYS A 380 -11.50 -13.36 12.03
CA LYS A 380 -12.95 -13.56 11.97
C LYS A 380 -13.49 -13.63 10.54
N PHE A 381 -13.04 -12.72 9.67
CA PHE A 381 -13.45 -12.68 8.26
C PHE A 381 -12.69 -13.67 7.38
N ASN A 382 -11.72 -14.41 7.92
CA ASN A 382 -10.84 -15.32 7.18
C ASN A 382 -10.09 -14.61 6.04
N THR A 383 -9.60 -13.40 6.31
CA THR A 383 -8.88 -12.56 5.34
C THR A 383 -7.41 -12.44 5.76
N PRO A 384 -6.50 -13.30 5.27
CA PRO A 384 -5.09 -13.23 5.64
C PRO A 384 -4.45 -11.92 5.16
N VAL A 385 -3.50 -11.40 5.96
CA VAL A 385 -2.66 -10.28 5.55
C VAL A 385 -1.51 -10.82 4.71
N THR A 386 -1.50 -10.53 3.42
CA THR A 386 -0.52 -11.08 2.46
C THR A 386 0.69 -10.18 2.22
N GLY A 387 0.63 -8.95 2.72
CA GLY A 387 1.68 -7.94 2.63
C GLY A 387 1.26 -6.66 3.34
N GLY A 388 2.15 -5.69 3.37
CA GLY A 388 1.83 -4.38 3.92
C GLY A 388 3.05 -3.47 4.06
N ASN A 389 2.80 -2.28 4.59
CA ASN A 389 3.79 -1.24 4.86
C ASN A 389 3.58 -0.68 6.27
N VAL A 390 4.66 -0.24 6.91
CA VAL A 390 4.61 0.50 8.18
C VAL A 390 5.39 1.80 8.03
N SER A 391 4.68 2.91 8.12
CA SER A 391 5.22 4.26 8.15
C SER A 391 5.04 4.85 9.55
N PHE A 392 6.15 5.03 10.24
CA PHE A 392 6.23 5.73 11.52
C PHE A 392 6.72 7.18 11.31
N TYR A 393 6.76 7.97 12.39
CA TYR A 393 7.23 9.37 12.37
C TYR A 393 6.35 10.33 11.57
N ASN A 394 5.10 9.95 11.29
CA ASN A 394 4.10 10.84 10.69
C ASN A 394 3.59 11.84 11.72
N GLN A 395 4.33 12.92 11.92
CA GLN A 395 3.97 13.95 12.88
C GLN A 395 4.60 15.29 12.52
N ASN A 396 3.98 16.35 13.05
CA ASN A 396 4.50 17.70 12.98
C ASN A 396 4.79 18.22 14.39
N PRO A 397 5.33 19.45 14.54
CA PRO A 397 5.61 20.02 15.86
C PRO A 397 4.40 20.14 16.79
N ASP A 398 3.17 20.17 16.25
CA ASP A 398 1.93 20.27 17.02
C ASP A 398 1.38 18.89 17.45
N GLY A 399 1.87 17.79 16.86
CA GLY A 399 1.52 16.43 17.25
C GLY A 399 1.50 15.41 16.09
N PRO A 400 1.20 14.15 16.40
CA PRO A 400 1.08 13.10 15.40
C PRO A 400 -0.18 13.24 14.55
N VAL A 401 -0.13 12.69 13.34
CA VAL A 401 -1.34 12.41 12.57
C VAL A 401 -2.25 11.45 13.34
N TYR A 402 -3.53 11.39 12.99
CA TYR A 402 -4.38 10.31 13.52
C TYR A 402 -3.83 8.94 13.11
N PRO A 403 -3.92 7.91 13.99
CA PRO A 403 -3.52 6.56 13.64
C PRO A 403 -4.33 6.07 12.45
N THR A 404 -3.66 5.79 11.34
CA THR A 404 -4.30 5.51 10.04
C THR A 404 -3.80 4.18 9.46
N PRO A 405 -4.26 3.04 10.01
CA PRO A 405 -3.97 1.72 9.48
C PRO A 405 -4.88 1.38 8.28
N THR A 406 -4.61 1.98 7.12
CA THR A 406 -5.40 1.76 5.91
C THR A 406 -5.40 0.28 5.51
N ILE A 407 -6.59 -0.28 5.30
CA ILE A 407 -6.79 -1.63 4.79
C ILE A 407 -7.01 -1.55 3.28
N GLY A 408 -6.19 -2.23 2.50
CA GLY A 408 -6.50 -2.59 1.12
C GLY A 408 -7.01 -4.02 1.07
N MET A 409 -8.21 -4.25 0.55
CA MET A 409 -8.80 -5.59 0.53
C MET A 409 -9.17 -6.00 -0.89
N VAL A 410 -8.92 -7.26 -1.19
CA VAL A 410 -9.36 -7.92 -2.42
C VAL A 410 -10.39 -8.98 -2.07
N GLY A 411 -11.45 -9.02 -2.87
CA GLY A 411 -12.44 -10.08 -2.90
C GLY A 411 -12.59 -10.69 -4.29
N ILE A 412 -13.25 -11.84 -4.37
CA ILE A 412 -13.52 -12.54 -5.63
C ILE A 412 -15.02 -12.63 -5.89
N LEU A 413 -15.40 -12.40 -7.15
CA LEU A 413 -16.70 -12.76 -7.68
C LEU A 413 -16.50 -13.95 -8.61
N ASP A 414 -17.15 -15.07 -8.33
CA ASP A 414 -17.08 -16.25 -9.19
C ASP A 414 -17.79 -16.02 -10.53
N ASN A 415 -18.76 -15.13 -10.57
CA ASN A 415 -19.42 -14.69 -11.80
C ASN A 415 -19.73 -13.19 -11.71
N ILE A 416 -19.40 -12.45 -12.76
CA ILE A 416 -19.69 -11.02 -12.86
C ILE A 416 -21.19 -10.69 -12.72
N SER A 417 -22.09 -11.63 -13.02
CA SER A 417 -23.54 -11.44 -12.82
C SER A 417 -23.95 -11.24 -11.36
N GLN A 418 -23.09 -11.61 -10.40
CA GLN A 418 -23.29 -11.40 -8.96
C GLN A 418 -22.98 -9.97 -8.52
N LYS A 419 -22.43 -9.14 -9.43
CA LYS A 419 -22.09 -7.77 -9.13
C LYS A 419 -23.33 -6.97 -8.70
N MET A 420 -23.23 -6.36 -7.53
CA MET A 420 -24.20 -5.38 -7.03
C MET A 420 -23.79 -3.95 -7.40
N THR A 421 -24.69 -2.98 -7.16
CA THR A 421 -24.45 -1.56 -7.45
C THR A 421 -25.18 -0.67 -6.46
N MET A 422 -24.70 0.56 -6.28
CA MET A 422 -25.23 1.48 -5.26
C MET A 422 -26.56 2.18 -5.60
N HIS A 423 -26.99 2.24 -6.87
CA HIS A 423 -28.20 3.00 -7.24
C HIS A 423 -29.46 2.15 -7.16
N PHE A 424 -30.56 2.76 -6.71
CA PHE A 424 -31.91 2.18 -6.79
C PHE A 424 -32.28 1.87 -8.24
N LYS A 425 -32.99 0.76 -8.46
CA LYS A 425 -33.25 0.20 -9.79
C LYS A 425 -34.59 0.66 -10.32
N ASP A 426 -35.66 0.29 -9.62
CA ASP A 426 -37.00 0.44 -10.13
C ASP A 426 -37.91 1.13 -9.10
N ALA A 427 -38.87 1.90 -9.60
CA ALA A 427 -39.91 2.46 -8.76
C ALA A 427 -40.77 1.33 -8.18
N GLY A 428 -40.97 1.34 -6.87
CA GLY A 428 -41.71 0.29 -6.15
C GLY A 428 -40.82 -0.72 -5.42
N ASP A 429 -39.49 -0.65 -5.60
CA ASP A 429 -38.54 -1.43 -4.80
C ASP A 429 -38.69 -1.13 -3.30
N ILE A 430 -38.58 -2.16 -2.47
CA ILE A 430 -38.63 -2.05 -1.00
C ILE A 430 -37.22 -1.78 -0.48
N ILE A 431 -37.06 -0.70 0.28
CA ILE A 431 -35.81 -0.35 0.95
C ILE A 431 -35.84 -0.90 2.37
N VAL A 432 -34.81 -1.66 2.74
CA VAL A 432 -34.67 -2.30 4.06
C VAL A 432 -33.34 -1.90 4.68
N LEU A 433 -33.36 -1.61 5.98
CA LEU A 433 -32.16 -1.49 6.80
C LEU A 433 -31.85 -2.84 7.45
N ILE A 434 -30.65 -3.36 7.22
CA ILE A 434 -30.18 -4.62 7.82
C ILE A 434 -29.27 -4.28 9.01
N GLY A 435 -29.55 -4.89 10.16
CA GLY A 435 -28.83 -4.64 11.42
C GLY A 435 -29.69 -3.87 12.44
N ALA A 436 -29.08 -3.60 13.59
CA ALA A 436 -29.72 -2.83 14.66
C ALA A 436 -29.33 -1.35 14.58
N GLN A 437 -30.29 -0.46 14.84
CA GLN A 437 -30.04 0.97 14.94
C GLN A 437 -29.72 1.32 16.39
N HIS A 438 -28.57 1.94 16.61
CA HIS A 438 -28.12 2.46 17.90
C HIS A 438 -27.97 3.98 17.83
N ASN A 439 -28.01 4.65 18.98
CA ASN A 439 -27.85 6.11 19.04
C ASN A 439 -26.37 6.51 19.07
N ASP A 440 -25.65 6.25 17.97
CA ASP A 440 -24.20 6.37 17.89
C ASP A 440 -23.76 7.58 17.06
N ILE A 441 -23.94 8.77 17.63
CA ILE A 441 -23.52 10.02 16.98
C ILE A 441 -22.02 10.31 17.16
N ALA A 442 -21.34 9.56 18.04
CA ALA A 442 -19.95 9.76 18.41
C ALA A 442 -19.01 9.58 17.21
N SER A 443 -18.00 10.43 17.12
CA SER A 443 -16.97 10.44 16.07
C SER A 443 -17.50 10.61 14.63
N SER A 444 -18.79 10.91 14.46
CA SER A 444 -19.42 11.21 13.17
C SER A 444 -18.90 12.53 12.56
N GLU A 445 -19.01 12.68 11.25
CA GLU A 445 -18.73 13.95 10.56
C GLU A 445 -19.62 15.09 11.08
N TYR A 446 -20.87 14.80 11.46
CA TYR A 446 -21.77 15.77 12.08
C TYR A 446 -21.20 16.32 13.39
N LEU A 447 -20.87 15.43 14.32
CA LEU A 447 -20.40 15.81 15.64
C LEU A 447 -19.03 16.50 15.55
N HIS A 448 -18.14 15.97 14.73
CA HIS A 448 -16.79 16.48 14.58
C HIS A 448 -16.73 17.81 13.80
N LYS A 449 -17.29 17.86 12.58
CA LYS A 449 -17.13 19.03 11.70
C LYS A 449 -18.21 20.09 11.89
N LEU A 450 -19.45 19.73 12.20
CA LEU A 450 -20.54 20.70 12.36
C LEU A 450 -20.75 21.15 13.80
N LYS A 451 -20.45 20.29 14.79
CA LYS A 451 -20.53 20.65 16.22
C LYS A 451 -19.18 20.94 16.88
N GLY A 452 -18.07 20.65 16.21
CA GLY A 452 -16.72 20.93 16.73
C GLY A 452 -16.30 20.04 17.90
N VAL A 453 -16.98 18.92 18.13
CA VAL A 453 -16.66 17.98 19.21
C VAL A 453 -15.66 16.97 18.68
N GLN A 454 -14.38 17.18 19.02
CA GLN A 454 -13.26 16.37 18.54
C GLN A 454 -13.03 15.09 19.35
N TYR A 455 -13.43 15.09 20.63
CA TYR A 455 -13.22 13.97 21.55
C TYR A 455 -14.57 13.33 21.88
N SER A 456 -14.82 12.17 21.29
CA SER A 456 -16.00 11.34 21.55
C SER A 456 -15.63 9.88 21.26
N PRO A 457 -16.34 8.89 21.85
CA PRO A 457 -16.01 7.48 21.65
C PRO A 457 -16.09 7.02 20.19
N ALA A 458 -15.51 5.86 19.90
CA ALA A 458 -15.83 5.14 18.66
C ALA A 458 -17.32 4.74 18.68
N PRO A 459 -17.98 4.60 17.52
CA PRO A 459 -19.35 4.10 17.46
C PRO A 459 -19.46 2.68 18.04
N TYR A 460 -20.67 2.26 18.40
CA TYR A 460 -20.88 0.88 18.83
C TYR A 460 -20.42 -0.07 17.72
N PHE A 461 -19.66 -1.08 18.13
CA PHE A 461 -19.18 -2.10 17.22
C PHE A 461 -19.08 -3.44 17.93
N ASN A 462 -19.67 -4.46 17.32
CA ASN A 462 -19.56 -5.85 17.75
C ASN A 462 -19.15 -6.70 16.54
N LEU A 463 -17.97 -7.30 16.62
CA LEU A 463 -17.38 -8.07 15.53
C LEU A 463 -18.23 -9.29 15.14
N GLU A 464 -18.91 -9.93 16.10
CA GLU A 464 -19.78 -11.07 15.82
C GLU A 464 -21.05 -10.64 15.10
N GLU A 465 -21.67 -9.54 15.54
CA GLU A 465 -22.87 -9.01 14.89
C GLU A 465 -22.57 -8.54 13.46
N GLU A 466 -21.46 -7.85 13.27
CA GLU A 466 -20.98 -7.43 11.95
C GLU A 466 -20.72 -8.63 11.03
N TYR A 467 -20.00 -9.65 11.52
CA TYR A 467 -19.73 -10.86 10.75
C TYR A 467 -21.03 -11.54 10.32
N ASN A 468 -21.97 -11.75 11.25
CA ASN A 468 -23.25 -12.37 10.95
C ASN A 468 -24.07 -11.56 9.94
N THR A 469 -24.00 -10.23 10.02
CA THR A 469 -24.64 -9.32 9.06
C THR A 469 -24.03 -9.49 7.66
N GLN A 470 -22.71 -9.49 7.53
CA GLN A 470 -22.05 -9.71 6.23
C GLN A 470 -22.36 -11.11 5.66
N GLN A 471 -22.41 -12.15 6.50
CA GLN A 471 -22.81 -13.49 6.07
C GLN A 471 -24.27 -13.55 5.58
N LEU A 472 -25.17 -12.81 6.22
CA LEU A 472 -26.55 -12.67 5.76
C LEU A 472 -26.63 -11.96 4.41
N ILE A 473 -25.94 -10.81 4.26
CA ILE A 473 -25.92 -10.06 2.99
C ILE A 473 -25.35 -10.91 1.85
N SER A 474 -24.23 -11.62 2.09
CA SER A 474 -23.65 -12.51 1.09
C SER A 474 -24.65 -13.58 0.60
N LYS A 475 -25.45 -14.14 1.51
CA LYS A 475 -26.51 -15.11 1.18
C LYS A 475 -27.73 -14.51 0.48
N LEU A 476 -27.98 -13.21 0.64
CA LEU A 476 -29.07 -12.51 -0.05
C LEU A 476 -28.67 -12.11 -1.47
N ILE A 477 -27.38 -11.89 -1.73
CA ILE A 477 -26.85 -11.55 -3.06
C ILE A 477 -26.68 -12.80 -3.93
N LYS A 478 -26.21 -13.91 -3.36
CA LYS A 478 -26.03 -15.20 -4.04
C LYS A 478 -27.36 -15.90 -4.25
#